data_AF-A0A4V6YC95-F1
#
_entry.id   AF-A0A4V6YC95-F1
#
_cell.length_a   1.000
_cell.length_b   1.000
_cell.length_c   1.000
_cell.angle_alpha   90.00
_cell.angle_beta   90.00
_cell.angle_gamma   90.00
#
_symmetry.space_group_name_H-M   'P 1'
#
loop_
_entity.id
_entity.type
_entity.pdbx_description
1 polymer ?
#
loop_
_entity_poly.entity_id
_entity_poly.type
_entity_poly.pdbx_seq_one_letter_code
_entity_poly.pdbx_strand_id
1 'polypeptide(L)'
;MSLPNGWHQYVESGQFYQDFYLGDVAKYRVDGFGAAAERASYKHLLEQELRALDPELVITFGGNAWPALRHSTAPEPVMETDADPESIMAIHGTLHRISEPIDTHVLPLAHMSGQVWWRFPPDEYISRLSKALEILKRQ
;
A
#
# COMPACT_ATOMS: atom_id res chain seq x y z
N MET A 1 -8.26 -17.18 18.14
CA MET A 1 -9.20 -16.16 18.66
C MET A 1 -9.65 -15.32 17.47
N SER A 2 -10.94 -15.29 17.15
CA SER A 2 -11.50 -14.40 16.14
C SER A 2 -11.51 -12.97 16.67
N LEU A 3 -11.00 -12.01 15.90
CA LEU A 3 -11.06 -10.59 16.27
C LEU A 3 -12.54 -10.18 16.48
N PRO A 4 -12.91 -9.57 17.62
CA PRO A 4 -14.29 -9.23 17.99
C PRO A 4 -14.75 -7.92 17.33
N ASN A 5 -14.38 -7.67 16.08
CA ASN A 5 -14.50 -6.36 15.43
C ASN A 5 -15.48 -6.35 14.25
N GLY A 6 -16.34 -7.37 14.13
CA GLY A 6 -17.42 -7.38 13.13
C GLY A 6 -16.93 -7.43 11.68
N TRP A 7 -15.67 -7.78 11.44
CA TRP A 7 -15.05 -7.67 10.11
C TRP A 7 -15.76 -8.54 9.06
N HIS A 8 -16.25 -9.72 9.45
CA HIS A 8 -17.02 -10.58 8.55
C HIS A 8 -18.30 -9.87 8.10
N GLN A 9 -19.06 -9.27 9.03
CA GLN A 9 -20.27 -8.52 8.69
C GLN A 9 -19.96 -7.29 7.83
N TYR A 10 -18.85 -6.60 8.09
CA TYR A 10 -18.40 -5.46 7.30
C TYR A 10 -18.08 -5.85 5.84
N VAL A 11 -17.44 -7.00 5.64
CA VAL A 11 -17.18 -7.56 4.31
C VAL A 11 -18.46 -8.10 3.65
N GLU A 12 -19.27 -8.89 4.37
CA GLU A 12 -20.50 -9.51 3.88
C GLU A 12 -21.58 -8.49 3.49
N SER A 13 -21.64 -7.36 4.20
CA SER A 13 -22.56 -6.26 3.88
C SER A 13 -22.18 -5.51 2.59
N GLY A 14 -20.98 -5.74 2.06
CA GLY A 14 -20.45 -5.03 0.90
C GLY A 14 -19.90 -3.63 1.20
N GLN A 15 -20.00 -3.14 2.45
CA GLN A 15 -19.49 -1.82 2.84
C GLN A 15 -17.98 -1.68 2.58
N PHE A 16 -17.22 -2.75 2.81
CA PHE A 16 -15.80 -2.78 2.49
C PHE A 16 -15.48 -2.33 1.04
N TYR A 17 -16.30 -2.74 0.06
CA TYR A 17 -16.10 -2.38 -1.34
C TYR A 17 -16.63 -0.98 -1.71
N GLN A 18 -17.34 -0.33 -0.78
CA GLN A 18 -17.71 1.09 -0.89
C GLN A 18 -16.59 1.98 -0.33
N ASP A 19 -15.93 1.51 0.73
CA ASP A 19 -14.85 2.26 1.39
C ASP A 19 -13.48 2.05 0.73
N PHE A 20 -13.26 0.89 0.09
CA PHE A 20 -11.98 0.54 -0.51
C PHE A 20 -12.11 0.13 -1.98
N TYR A 21 -11.18 0.61 -2.79
CA TYR A 21 -10.88 0.08 -4.10
C TYR A 21 -9.64 -0.82 -4.03
N LEU A 22 -9.74 -2.03 -4.59
CA LEU A 22 -8.63 -2.97 -4.67
C LEU A 22 -8.21 -3.15 -6.14
N GLY A 23 -6.91 -3.07 -6.39
CA GLY A 23 -6.33 -3.33 -7.69
C GLY A 23 -4.87 -3.77 -7.59
N ASP A 24 -4.37 -4.34 -8.68
CA ASP A 24 -2.97 -4.76 -8.81
C ASP A 24 -2.17 -3.79 -9.65
N VAL A 25 -0.87 -3.70 -9.38
CA VAL A 25 0.07 -2.96 -10.25
C VAL A 25 0.16 -3.61 -11.63
N ALA A 26 0.20 -4.94 -11.70
CA ALA A 26 0.18 -5.69 -12.95
C ALA A 26 -1.22 -6.24 -13.20
N LYS A 27 -1.92 -5.73 -14.23
CA LYS A 27 -3.32 -6.12 -14.52
C LYS A 27 -3.46 -7.48 -15.19
N TYR A 28 -2.39 -7.99 -15.79
CA TYR A 28 -2.38 -9.27 -16.48
C TYR A 28 -1.37 -10.19 -15.82
N ARG A 29 -1.77 -11.46 -15.65
CA ARG A 29 -0.86 -12.50 -15.19
C ARG A 29 0.21 -12.74 -16.25
N VAL A 30 1.47 -12.61 -15.85
CA VAL A 30 2.64 -12.82 -16.71
C VAL A 30 3.56 -13.89 -16.11
N ASP A 31 4.24 -14.64 -16.97
CA ASP A 31 5.25 -15.62 -16.56
C ASP A 31 6.53 -14.89 -16.16
N GLY A 32 6.57 -14.48 -14.90
CA GLY A 32 7.67 -13.71 -14.31
C GLY A 32 7.37 -12.22 -14.22
N PHE A 33 7.75 -11.63 -13.08
CA PHE A 33 7.65 -10.20 -12.84
C PHE A 33 8.94 -9.51 -13.27
N GLY A 34 8.81 -8.40 -13.99
CA GLY A 34 9.95 -7.59 -14.41
C GLY A 34 9.63 -6.11 -14.28
N ALA A 35 10.59 -5.34 -13.77
CA ALA A 35 10.43 -3.91 -13.49
C ALA A 35 9.99 -3.09 -14.73
N ALA A 36 10.20 -3.58 -15.96
CA ALA A 36 9.71 -2.95 -17.17
C ALA A 36 8.19 -3.10 -17.34
N ALA A 37 7.64 -4.30 -17.10
CA ALA A 37 6.20 -4.57 -17.23
C ALA A 37 5.41 -3.83 -16.14
N GLU A 38 5.91 -3.81 -14.91
CA GLU A 38 5.30 -3.07 -13.79
C GLU A 38 5.29 -1.56 -14.07
N ARG A 39 6.40 -1.00 -14.58
CA ARG A 39 6.45 0.42 -14.97
C ARG A 39 5.51 0.76 -16.11
N ALA A 40 5.40 -0.10 -17.12
CA ALA A 40 4.46 0.09 -18.22
C ALA A 40 3.01 0.02 -17.71
N SER A 41 2.69 -0.98 -16.88
CA SER A 41 1.36 -1.15 -16.30
C SER A 41 0.98 0.02 -15.39
N TYR A 42 1.94 0.56 -14.61
CA TYR A 42 1.72 1.78 -13.83
C TYR A 42 1.29 2.94 -14.74
N LYS A 43 2.13 3.26 -15.74
CA LYS A 43 1.93 4.44 -16.61
C LYS A 43 0.65 4.37 -17.43
N HIS A 44 0.29 3.19 -17.91
CA HIS A 44 -0.85 3.03 -18.82
C HIS A 44 -2.17 2.80 -18.11
N LEU A 45 -2.15 2.28 -16.88
CA LEU A 45 -3.37 1.83 -16.18
C LEU A 45 -3.47 2.43 -14.79
N LEU A 46 -2.51 2.15 -13.90
CA LEU A 46 -2.63 2.55 -12.48
C LEU A 46 -2.64 4.07 -12.29
N GLU A 47 -1.89 4.83 -13.09
CA GLU A 47 -1.90 6.30 -12.99
C GLU A 47 -3.30 6.86 -13.27
N GLN A 48 -4.02 6.32 -14.26
CA GLN A 48 -5.38 6.74 -14.59
C GLN A 48 -6.37 6.31 -13.50
N GLU A 49 -6.20 5.12 -12.93
CA GLU A 49 -7.02 4.67 -11.79
C GLU A 49 -6.85 5.59 -10.58
N LEU A 50 -5.61 5.97 -10.24
CA LEU A 50 -5.34 6.91 -9.15
C LEU A 50 -6.01 8.26 -9.40
N ARG A 51 -5.89 8.82 -10.60
CA ARG A 51 -6.56 10.08 -10.97
C ARG A 51 -8.09 9.99 -10.95
N ALA A 52 -8.65 8.85 -11.33
CA ALA A 52 -10.10 8.66 -11.38
C ALA A 52 -10.72 8.44 -9.99
N LEU A 53 -9.99 7.76 -9.11
CA LEU A 53 -10.44 7.46 -7.75
C LEU A 53 -10.15 8.59 -6.77
N ASP A 54 -9.08 9.34 -6.98
CA ASP A 54 -8.59 10.42 -6.11
C ASP A 54 -8.60 10.04 -4.60
N PRO A 55 -7.98 8.91 -4.22
CA PRO A 55 -8.07 8.40 -2.85
C PRO A 55 -7.35 9.30 -1.84
N GLU A 56 -7.86 9.35 -0.61
CA GLU A 56 -7.18 10.00 0.52
C GLU A 56 -5.94 9.24 0.99
N LEU A 57 -5.92 7.92 0.77
CA LEU A 57 -4.84 7.02 1.14
C LEU A 57 -4.68 5.89 0.13
N VAL A 58 -3.45 5.69 -0.35
CA VAL A 58 -3.05 4.52 -1.13
C VAL A 58 -2.28 3.56 -0.25
N ILE A 59 -2.74 2.31 -0.13
CA ILE A 59 -2.01 1.26 0.58
C ILE A 59 -1.35 0.35 -0.44
N THR A 60 -0.02 0.20 -0.39
CA THR A 60 0.71 -0.72 -1.29
C THR A 60 1.18 -1.94 -0.52
N PHE A 61 0.99 -3.14 -1.10
CA PHE A 61 1.38 -4.40 -0.46
C PHE A 61 2.57 -5.06 -1.18
N GLY A 62 3.68 -5.20 -0.48
CA GLY A 62 4.81 -6.04 -0.88
C GLY A 62 5.85 -5.37 -1.76
N GLY A 63 6.87 -6.17 -2.09
CA GLY A 63 8.07 -5.74 -2.81
C GLY A 63 7.88 -5.44 -4.29
N ASN A 64 6.67 -5.59 -4.84
CA ASN A 64 6.37 -5.23 -6.22
C ASN A 64 5.51 -3.95 -6.28
N ALA A 65 4.46 -3.87 -5.45
CA ALA A 65 3.55 -2.73 -5.47
C ALA A 65 4.23 -1.42 -5.04
N TRP A 66 5.01 -1.46 -3.96
CA TRP A 66 5.72 -0.28 -3.47
C TRP A 66 6.75 0.26 -4.48
N PRO A 67 7.70 -0.54 -5.01
CA PRO A 67 8.65 -0.01 -5.98
C PRO A 67 8.00 0.53 -7.25
N ALA A 68 6.94 -0.10 -7.75
CA ALA A 68 6.27 0.37 -8.97
C ALA A 68 5.65 1.78 -8.79
N LEU A 69 5.02 2.01 -7.64
CA LEU A 69 4.51 3.34 -7.28
C LEU A 69 5.68 4.30 -7.02
N ARG A 70 6.62 3.92 -6.15
CA ARG A 70 7.72 4.78 -5.70
C ARG A 70 8.55 5.33 -6.87
N HIS A 71 8.90 4.48 -7.84
CA HIS A 71 9.68 4.90 -9.00
C HIS A 71 8.95 5.90 -9.91
N SER A 72 7.63 5.99 -9.82
CA SER A 72 6.80 6.82 -10.70
C SER A 72 6.34 8.11 -10.02
N THR A 73 6.33 8.16 -8.68
CA THR A 73 5.72 9.27 -7.92
C THR A 73 6.64 9.95 -6.91
N ALA A 74 7.89 9.47 -6.77
CA ALA A 74 8.88 9.98 -5.81
C ALA A 74 8.31 10.31 -4.41
N PRO A 75 7.70 9.34 -3.69
CA PRO A 75 7.09 9.60 -2.38
C PRO A 75 8.08 10.14 -1.36
N GLU A 76 7.63 11.12 -0.58
CA GLU A 76 8.39 11.72 0.52
C GLU A 76 7.81 11.25 1.87
N PRO A 77 8.65 10.86 2.85
CA PRO A 77 8.15 10.43 4.14
C PRO A 77 7.53 11.60 4.91
N VAL A 78 6.37 11.37 5.53
CA VAL A 78 5.65 12.39 6.33
C VAL A 78 6.39 12.72 7.64
N MET A 79 7.18 11.78 8.13
CA MET A 79 8.04 11.95 9.30
C MET A 79 9.47 11.56 8.94
N GLU A 80 10.46 12.23 9.53
CA GLU A 80 11.87 11.87 9.35
C GLU A 80 12.11 10.40 9.75
N THR A 81 12.86 9.70 8.90
CA THR A 81 13.18 8.28 9.07
C THR A 81 14.52 7.97 8.43
N ASP A 82 15.23 7.02 9.01
CA ASP A 82 16.45 6.40 8.47
C ASP A 82 16.14 5.09 7.71
N ALA A 83 14.86 4.73 7.56
CA ALA A 83 14.44 3.53 6.86
C ALA A 83 14.86 3.58 5.39
N ASP A 84 15.48 2.50 4.92
CA ASP A 84 15.79 2.33 3.51
C ASP A 84 14.48 2.23 2.70
N PRO A 85 14.18 3.20 1.82
CA PRO A 85 12.95 3.18 1.04
C PRO A 85 12.94 2.09 -0.03
N GLU A 86 14.06 1.42 -0.35
CA GLU A 86 14.08 0.28 -1.27
C GLU A 86 13.62 -1.03 -0.61
N SER A 87 13.73 -1.11 0.72
CA SER A 87 13.35 -2.28 1.49
C SER A 87 11.93 -2.17 2.01
N ILE A 88 11.01 -2.98 1.46
CA ILE A 88 9.63 -3.04 1.95
C ILE A 88 9.53 -3.40 3.45
N MET A 89 10.52 -4.13 3.97
CA MET A 89 10.57 -4.50 5.39
C MET A 89 11.01 -3.31 6.26
N ALA A 90 11.91 -2.47 5.75
CA ALA A 90 12.33 -1.26 6.46
C ALA A 90 11.22 -0.20 6.44
N ILE A 91 10.60 0.00 5.28
CA ILE A 91 9.62 1.06 5.05
C ILE A 91 8.19 0.71 5.48
N HIS A 92 7.95 -0.55 5.90
CA HIS A 92 6.65 -1.00 6.40
C HIS A 92 6.10 -0.04 7.46
N GLY A 93 4.92 0.52 7.20
CA GLY A 93 4.20 1.36 8.15
C GLY A 93 4.75 2.79 8.23
N THR A 94 5.67 3.18 7.35
CA THR A 94 6.13 4.57 7.24
C THR A 94 5.21 5.32 6.29
N LEU A 95 4.44 6.29 6.77
CA LEU A 95 3.55 7.09 5.95
C LEU A 95 4.35 8.02 5.03
N HIS A 96 3.98 8.05 3.75
CA HIS A 96 4.55 8.95 2.74
C HIS A 96 3.46 9.85 2.15
N ARG A 97 3.88 10.90 1.46
CA ARG A 97 3.04 11.73 0.61
C ARG A 97 3.56 11.69 -0.82
N ILE A 98 2.64 11.73 -1.77
CA ILE A 98 2.92 11.95 -3.19
C ILE A 98 2.14 13.19 -3.63
N SER A 99 2.69 13.94 -4.57
CA SER A 99 2.04 15.11 -5.20
C SER A 99 1.63 14.87 -6.65
N GLU A 100 2.17 13.80 -7.26
CA GLU A 100 1.84 13.33 -8.60
C GLU A 100 1.58 11.82 -8.56
N PRO A 101 0.58 11.30 -9.31
CA PRO A 101 -0.35 12.02 -10.19
C PRO A 101 -1.48 12.77 -9.45
N ILE A 102 -1.60 12.56 -8.15
CA ILE A 102 -2.60 13.13 -7.23
C ILE A 102 -1.90 13.52 -5.93
N ASP A 103 -2.48 14.45 -5.16
CA ASP A 103 -1.98 14.83 -3.85
C ASP A 103 -2.60 13.93 -2.78
N THR A 104 -1.85 12.90 -2.34
CA THR A 104 -2.37 11.89 -1.42
C THR A 104 -1.29 11.28 -0.54
N HIS A 105 -1.72 10.53 0.47
CA HIS A 105 -0.85 9.74 1.32
C HIS A 105 -0.65 8.32 0.76
N VAL A 106 0.53 7.77 1.01
CA VAL A 106 0.88 6.39 0.64
C VAL A 106 1.39 5.65 1.85
N LEU A 107 0.81 4.47 2.12
CA LEU A 107 1.22 3.58 3.20
C LEU A 107 1.74 2.25 2.64
N PRO A 108 3.06 2.08 2.55
CA PRO A 108 3.67 0.82 2.20
C PRO A 108 3.57 -0.19 3.34
N LEU A 109 3.07 -1.37 3.02
CA LEU A 109 2.96 -2.51 3.92
C LEU A 109 3.59 -3.74 3.25
N ALA A 110 4.16 -4.61 4.07
CA ALA A 110 4.67 -5.89 3.60
C ALA A 110 3.50 -6.78 3.17
N HIS A 111 3.60 -7.47 2.03
CA HIS A 111 2.53 -8.35 1.56
C HIS A 111 2.38 -9.56 2.49
N MET A 112 1.15 -9.86 2.91
CA MET A 112 0.83 -10.98 3.82
C MET A 112 0.87 -12.35 3.13
N SER A 113 1.88 -12.62 2.29
CA SER A 113 2.08 -13.98 1.77
C SER A 113 2.66 -14.87 2.87
N GLY A 114 2.43 -16.18 2.79
CA GLY A 114 2.92 -17.14 3.79
C GLY A 114 4.44 -17.12 4.01
N GLN A 115 5.22 -16.55 3.08
CA GLN A 115 6.68 -16.37 3.22
C GLN A 115 7.08 -15.19 4.11
N VAL A 116 6.19 -14.21 4.33
CA VAL A 116 6.46 -13.01 5.13
C VAL A 116 5.94 -13.16 6.56
N TRP A 117 4.90 -13.98 6.76
CA TRP A 117 4.20 -14.13 8.05
C TRP A 117 5.11 -14.44 9.24
N TRP A 118 6.23 -15.15 9.04
CA TRP A 118 7.17 -15.48 10.11
C TRP A 118 8.30 -14.45 10.30
N ARG A 119 8.53 -13.55 9.33
CA ARG A 119 9.54 -12.49 9.41
C ARG A 119 9.01 -11.22 10.06
N PHE A 120 7.70 -11.08 10.08
CA PHE A 120 7.03 -9.87 10.52
C PHE A 120 5.88 -10.26 11.46
N PRO A 121 6.11 -10.29 12.78
CA PRO A 121 5.10 -10.70 13.75
C PRO A 121 3.80 -9.91 13.56
N PRO A 122 2.62 -10.55 13.64
CA PRO A 122 1.35 -9.86 13.43
C PRO A 122 1.16 -8.62 14.30
N ASP A 123 1.60 -8.66 15.55
CA ASP A 123 1.49 -7.52 16.48
C ASP A 123 2.34 -6.33 16.02
N GLU A 124 3.53 -6.59 15.49
CA GLU A 124 4.38 -5.55 14.93
C GLU A 124 3.77 -4.96 13.66
N TYR A 125 3.19 -5.80 12.80
CA TYR A 125 2.43 -5.37 11.63
C TYR A 125 1.32 -4.40 12.00
N ILE A 126 0.45 -4.83 12.91
CA ILE A 126 -0.72 -4.04 13.31
C ILE A 126 -0.29 -2.77 14.05
N SER A 127 0.74 -2.83 14.89
CA SER A 127 1.28 -1.67 15.60
C SER A 127 1.77 -0.58 14.63
N ARG A 128 2.60 -0.95 13.64
CA ARG A 128 3.13 0.02 12.67
C ARG A 128 2.05 0.58 11.74
N LEU A 129 1.12 -0.27 11.27
CA LEU A 129 -0.07 0.17 10.53
C LEU A 129 -0.89 1.18 11.35
N SER A 130 -1.20 0.85 12.61
CA SER A 130 -2.03 1.69 13.47
C SER A 130 -1.37 3.05 13.72
N LYS A 131 -0.06 3.07 14.00
CA LYS A 131 0.72 4.30 14.16
C LYS A 131 0.67 5.18 12.91
N ALA A 132 0.80 4.61 11.72
CA ALA A 132 0.71 5.36 10.46
C ALA A 132 -0.68 6.00 10.28
N LEU A 133 -1.75 5.25 10.58
CA LEU A 133 -3.12 5.76 10.52
C LEU A 133 -3.40 6.84 11.56
N GLU A 134 -2.78 6.76 12.75
CA GLU A 134 -2.85 7.83 13.75
C GLU A 134 -2.14 9.10 13.29
N ILE A 135 -1.00 8.98 12.60
CA ILE A 135 -0.30 10.13 12.01
C ILE A 135 -1.18 10.77 10.93
N LEU A 136 -1.77 9.96 10.05
CA LEU A 136 -2.66 10.42 8.99
C LEU A 136 -3.83 11.24 9.54
N LYS A 137 -4.47 10.77 10.63
CA LYS A 137 -5.61 11.47 11.26
C LYS A 137 -5.26 12.83 11.89
N ARG A 138 -3.97 13.15 12.06
CA ARG A 138 -3.50 14.39 12.68
C ARG A 138 -3.04 15.44 11.66
N GLN A 139 -2.97 15.07 10.38
CA GLN A 139 -2.73 15.99 9.27
C GLN A 139 -4.02 16.75 8.96
#